data_AF-A0A0C3NNF7-F1
#
_entry.id   AF-A0A0C3NNF7-F1
#
_cell.length_a   1.000
_cell.length_b   1.000
_cell.length_c   1.000
_cell.angle_alpha   90.00
_cell.angle_beta   90.00
_cell.angle_gamma   90.00
#
_symmetry.space_group_name_H-M   'P 1'
#
loop_
_entity.id
_entity.type
_entity.pdbx_description
1 polymer ?
#
loop_
_entity_poly.entity_id
_entity_poly.type
_entity_poly.pdbx_seq_one_letter_code
_entity_poly.pdbx_strand_id
1 'polypeptide(L)' 'KDEKEVETSGDDDEKKGQYTKFWNEFGKSIKLGIIEDATNRNRLAKLLRFESTKSDGKLTSLDQYISRMKS' A
#
# COMPACT_ATOMS: atom_id res chain seq x y z
N LYS A 1 26.90 -2.95 -15.75
CA LYS A 1 26.66 -4.16 -14.96
C LYS A 1 25.69 -3.84 -13.81
N ASP A 2 24.38 -3.86 -13.96
CA ASP A 2 23.49 -3.93 -15.11
C ASP A 2 22.20 -3.26 -14.63
N GLU A 3 21.68 -2.39 -15.50
CA GLU A 3 20.26 -2.18 -15.79
C GLU A 3 19.25 -2.45 -14.67
N LYS A 4 18.64 -1.37 -14.16
CA LYS A 4 17.21 -1.37 -13.89
C LYS A 4 16.62 -0.01 -14.22
N GLU A 5 16.57 0.27 -15.51
CA GLU A 5 15.47 1.05 -16.08
C GLU A 5 14.18 0.26 -15.74
N VAL A 6 13.31 0.85 -14.92
CA VAL A 6 11.92 0.41 -14.84
C VAL A 6 11.09 1.62 -15.22
N GLU A 7 10.84 1.68 -16.53
CA GLU A 7 9.70 2.35 -17.13
C GLU A 7 8.44 1.98 -16.35
N THR A 8 7.69 2.95 -15.81
CA THR A 8 6.25 2.83 -15.55
C THR A 8 5.69 4.20 -15.18
N SER A 9 5.32 5.00 -16.17
CA SER A 9 4.57 6.26 -15.96
C SER A 9 3.17 6.24 -16.58
N GLY A 10 2.79 5.17 -17.30
CA GLY A 10 1.44 4.99 -17.88
C GLY A 10 0.57 3.90 -17.20
N ASP A 11 1.19 2.96 -16.49
CA ASP A 11 0.53 1.74 -15.96
C ASP A 11 0.04 1.90 -14.50
N ASP A 12 0.46 2.97 -13.84
CA ASP A 12 0.32 3.18 -12.39
C ASP A 12 -1.12 3.51 -11.97
N ASP A 13 -1.87 4.24 -12.79
CA ASP A 13 -3.24 4.66 -12.48
C ASP A 13 -4.25 3.50 -12.67
N GLU A 14 -4.05 2.66 -13.67
CA GLU A 14 -4.86 1.45 -13.88
C GLU A 14 -4.64 0.43 -12.76
N LYS A 15 -3.38 0.28 -12.31
CA LYS A 15 -3.01 -0.52 -11.14
C LYS A 15 -3.58 0.05 -9.83
N LYS A 16 -3.64 1.37 -9.65
CA LYS A 16 -4.29 2.00 -8.48
C LYS A 16 -5.79 1.70 -8.41
N GLY A 17 -6.49 1.74 -9.54
CA GLY A 17 -7.91 1.37 -9.60
C GLY A 17 -8.15 -0.10 -9.23
N GLN A 18 -7.34 -1.00 -9.78
CA GLN A 18 -7.42 -2.44 -9.47
C GLN A 18 -7.05 -2.74 -8.02
N TYR A 19 -6.01 -2.09 -7.49
CA TYR A 19 -5.59 -2.25 -6.10
C TYR A 19 -6.66 -1.73 -5.13
N THR A 20 -7.37 -0.65 -5.47
CA THR A 20 -8.47 -0.13 -4.65
C THR A 20 -9.60 -1.16 -4.55
N LYS A 21 -9.96 -1.82 -5.66
CA LYS A 21 -10.94 -2.92 -5.64
C LYS A 21 -10.45 -4.09 -4.78
N PHE A 22 -9.20 -4.52 -4.97
CA PHE A 22 -8.57 -5.56 -4.14
C PHE A 22 -8.62 -5.20 -2.64
N TRP A 23 -8.26 -3.97 -2.29
CA TRP A 23 -8.24 -3.53 -0.89
C TRP A 23 -9.63 -3.46 -0.28
N ASN A 24 -10.64 -3.06 -1.04
CA ASN A 24 -12.03 -3.05 -0.58
C ASN A 24 -12.57 -4.45 -0.30
N GLU A 25 -12.21 -5.43 -1.12
CA GLU A 25 -12.65 -6.82 -0.97
C GLU A 25 -11.85 -7.58 0.10
N PHE A 26 -10.52 -7.51 0.05
CA PHE A 26 -9.61 -8.34 0.84
C PHE A 26 -8.96 -7.62 2.02
N GLY A 27 -9.19 -6.31 2.20
CA GLY A 27 -8.55 -5.52 3.24
C GLY A 27 -8.83 -6.02 4.67
N LYS A 28 -10.01 -6.61 4.92
CA LYS A 28 -10.33 -7.26 6.21
C LYS A 28 -9.48 -8.50 6.45
N SER A 29 -9.34 -9.37 5.44
CA SER A 29 -8.52 -10.58 5.52
C SER A 29 -7.05 -10.26 5.75
N ILE A 30 -6.52 -9.21 5.11
CA ILE A 30 -5.14 -8.76 5.34
C ILE A 30 -4.95 -8.28 6.79
N LYS A 31 -5.92 -7.55 7.35
CA LYS A 31 -5.86 -7.11 8.77
C LYS A 31 -5.86 -8.30 9.74
N LEU A 32 -6.68 -9.32 9.48
CA LEU A 32 -6.69 -10.55 10.28
C LEU A 32 -5.36 -11.31 10.17
N GLY A 33 -4.83 -11.46 8.95
CA GLY A 33 -3.55 -12.11 8.72
C GLY A 33 -2.37 -11.46 9.46
N ILE A 34 -2.39 -10.14 9.68
CA ILE A 34 -1.36 -9.43 10.47
C ILE A 34 -1.38 -9.81 11.95
N ILE A 35 -2.58 -10.09 12.47
CA ILE A 35 -2.79 -10.47 13.87
C ILE A 35 -2.37 -11.94 14.06
N GLU A 36 -2.79 -12.82 13.16
CA GLU A 36 -2.60 -14.26 13.25
C GLU A 36 -1.20 -14.73 12.80
N ASP A 37 -0.64 -14.16 11.73
CA ASP A 37 0.65 -14.55 11.15
C ASP A 37 1.74 -13.52 11.49
N ALA A 38 2.39 -13.74 12.64
CA ALA A 38 3.50 -12.90 13.09
C ALA A 38 4.73 -12.96 12.16
N THR A 39 4.93 -14.09 11.47
CA THR A 39 6.09 -14.31 10.59
C THR A 39 6.00 -13.47 9.33
N ASN A 40 4.81 -13.39 8.72
CA ASN A 40 4.57 -12.60 7.52
C ASN A 40 4.07 -11.18 7.80
N ARG A 41 3.94 -10.78 9.07
CA ARG A 41 3.44 -9.48 9.50
C ARG A 41 4.06 -8.30 8.75
N ASN A 42 5.39 -8.28 8.60
CA ASN A 42 6.09 -7.19 7.91
C ASN A 42 5.78 -7.12 6.41
N ARG A 43 5.49 -8.26 5.77
CA ARG A 43 5.10 -8.30 4.35
C ARG A 43 3.66 -7.84 4.18
N LEU A 44 2.77 -8.31 5.06
CA LEU A 44 1.35 -7.92 5.06
C LEU A 44 1.15 -6.45 5.42
N ALA A 45 1.95 -5.90 6.33
CA ALA A 45 1.89 -4.49 6.73
C ALA A 45 2.08 -3.52 5.55
N LYS A 46 2.90 -3.88 4.56
CA LYS A 46 3.12 -3.06 3.35
C LYS A 46 1.88 -2.96 2.45
N LEU A 47 0.96 -3.92 2.56
CA LEU A 47 -0.28 -3.94 1.79
C LEU A 47 -1.37 -3.06 2.41
N LEU A 48 -1.20 -2.65 3.66
CA LEU A 48 -2.17 -1.83 4.37
C LEU A 48 -2.38 -0.47 3.69
N ARG A 49 -3.64 -0.04 3.64
CA ARG A 49 -4.03 1.30 3.21
C ARG A 49 -4.98 1.93 4.21
N PHE A 50 -4.79 3.22 4.45
CA PHE A 50 -5.57 4.00 5.42
C PHE A 50 -5.91 5.38 4.85
N GLU A 51 -7.00 5.95 5.33
CA GLU A 51 -7.24 7.38 5.17
C GLU A 51 -6.46 8.14 6.24
N SER A 52 -5.87 9.25 5.85
CA SER A 52 -5.12 10.14 6.73
C SER A 52 -5.60 11.57 6.53
N THR A 53 -5.36 12.42 7.53
CA THR A 53 -5.73 13.86 7.46
C THR A 53 -5.07 14.59 6.30
N LYS A 54 -3.92 14.11 5.81
CA LYS A 54 -3.16 14.69 4.69
C LYS A 54 -3.31 13.89 3.38
N SER A 55 -4.30 13.00 3.29
CA SER A 55 -4.56 12.24 2.06
C SER A 55 -5.88 12.60 1.40
N ASP A 56 -6.57 13.65 1.85
CA ASP A 56 -7.78 14.20 1.22
C ASP A 56 -8.84 13.13 0.92
N GLY A 57 -9.08 12.22 1.89
CA GLY A 57 -10.01 11.10 1.75
C GLY A 57 -9.52 9.96 0.84
N LYS A 58 -8.29 10.03 0.32
CA LYS A 58 -7.68 8.94 -0.44
C LYS A 58 -6.96 7.97 0.48
N LEU A 59 -6.99 6.71 0.09
CA LEU A 59 -6.23 5.64 0.71
C LEU A 59 -4.73 5.83 0.45
N THR A 60 -3.94 5.96 1.52
CA THR A 60 -2.47 6.08 1.50
C THR A 60 -1.83 4.85 2.16
N SER A 61 -0.61 4.48 1.72
CA SER A 61 0.19 3.46 2.39
C SER A 61 0.93 4.02 3.60
N LEU A 62 1.42 3.13 4.48
CA LEU A 62 2.26 3.52 5.62
C LEU A 62 3.58 4.15 5.17
N ASP A 63 4.21 3.64 4.11
CA ASP A 63 5.46 4.20 3.57
C ASP A 63 5.25 5.64 3.07
N GLN A 64 4.14 5.90 2.37
CA GLN A 64 3.77 7.25 1.93
C GLN A 64 3.43 8.18 3.10
N TYR A 65 2.94 7.63 4.21
CA TYR A 65 2.73 8.43 5.42
C TYR A 65 4.08 8.80 6.05
N ILE A 66 5.00 7.83 6.20
CA ILE A 66 6.34 8.05 6.76
C ILE A 66 7.11 9.07 5.93
N SER A 67 7.06 8.98 4.59
CA SER A 67 7.75 9.94 3.72
C SER A 67 7.23 11.38 3.85
N ARG A 68 6.01 11.56 4.37
CA ARG A 68 5.39 12.88 4.64
C ARG A 68 5.62 13.36 6.07
N MET A 69 6.13 12.51 6.96
CA MET A 69 6.50 12.93 8.31
C MET A 69 7.72 13.85 8.19
N LYS A 70 7.54 15.13 8.53
CA LYS A 70 8.68 16.04 8.73
C LYS A 70 9.39 15.61 10.00
N SER A 71 10.71 15.45 9.92
CA SER A 71 11.59 15.29 11.09
C SER A 71 11.64 16.58 11.91
#